data_AF-A0A160MJ35-F1
#
_entry.id   AF-A0A160MJ35-F1
#
_cell.length_a   1.000
_cell.length_b   1.000
_cell.length_c   1.000
_cell.angle_alpha   90.00
_cell.angle_beta   90.00
_cell.angle_gamma   90.00
#
_symmetry.space_group_name_H-M   'P 1'
#
loop_
_entity.id
_entity.type
_entity.pdbx_description
1 polymer ?
#
loop_
_entity_poly.entity_id
_entity_poly.type
_entity_poly.pdbx_seq_one_letter_code
_entity_poly.pdbx_strand_id
1 'polypeptide(L)' 'MVIQENMSSKAIVEVWEQTTDTFNKYNIPISDETLETLVNESTLSVILKELNAVVGSSSATCIDGG' A
#
# COMPACT_ATOMS: atom_id res chain seq x y z
N MET A 1 -6.15 4.67 9.82
CA MET A 1 -6.72 3.52 9.08
C MET A 1 -5.56 2.77 8.45
N VAL A 2 -5.58 1.43 8.44
CA VAL A 2 -4.47 0.58 7.97
C VAL A 2 -4.92 -0.27 6.79
N ILE A 3 -3.99 -0.58 5.90
CA ILE A 3 -4.23 -1.44 4.72
C ILE A 3 -4.11 -2.90 5.15
N GLN A 4 -5.08 -3.72 4.71
CA GLN A 4 -5.16 -5.16 5.00
C GLN A 4 -5.07 -5.98 3.71
N GLU A 5 -4.68 -7.26 3.84
CA GLU A 5 -4.51 -8.20 2.71
C GLU A 5 -5.78 -8.48 1.93
N ASN A 6 -6.93 -8.46 2.61
CA ASN A 6 -8.24 -8.69 2.03
C ASN A 6 -8.80 -7.46 1.29
N MET A 7 -8.04 -6.35 1.25
CA MET A 7 -8.40 -5.18 0.44
C MET A 7 -7.88 -5.38 -0.99
N SER A 8 -8.62 -4.83 -1.96
CA SER A 8 -8.20 -4.84 -3.36
C SER A 8 -7.24 -3.70 -3.67
N SER A 9 -6.28 -3.93 -4.57
CA SER A 9 -5.30 -2.91 -4.96
C SER A 9 -5.98 -1.64 -5.49
N LYS A 10 -7.12 -1.79 -6.18
CA LYS A 10 -7.96 -0.67 -6.62
C LYS A 10 -8.57 0.12 -5.45
N ALA A 11 -9.22 -0.55 -4.50
CA ALA A 11 -9.82 0.14 -3.34
C ALA A 11 -8.76 0.86 -2.50
N ILE A 12 -7.56 0.28 -2.38
CA ILE A 12 -6.43 0.91 -1.68
C ILE A 12 -5.97 2.18 -2.40
N VAL A 13 -5.78 2.14 -3.73
CA VAL A 13 -5.38 3.32 -4.51
C VAL A 13 -6.45 4.41 -4.48
N GLU A 14 -7.74 4.06 -4.52
CA GLU A 14 -8.83 5.03 -4.45
C GLU A 14 -8.86 5.79 -3.12
N VAL A 15 -8.47 5.16 -2.01
CA VAL A 15 -8.39 5.82 -0.70
C VAL A 15 -7.03 6.50 -0.49
N TRP A 16 -5.96 5.88 -0.98
CA TRP A 16 -4.58 6.33 -0.81
C TRP A 16 -3.84 6.34 -2.14
N GLU A 17 -4.07 7.36 -2.96
CA GLU A 17 -3.49 7.48 -4.30
C GLU A 17 -1.94 7.32 -4.31
N GLN A 18 -1.26 7.79 -3.27
CA GLN A 18 0.21 7.65 -3.13
C GLN A 18 0.72 6.20 -3.05
N THR A 19 -0.16 5.22 -2.80
CA THR A 19 0.21 3.79 -2.78
C THR A 19 0.41 3.20 -4.18
N THR A 20 -0.03 3.91 -5.22
CA THR A 20 0.16 3.51 -6.64
C THR A 20 1.63 3.26 -6.97
N ASP A 21 2.53 4.09 -6.45
CA ASP A 21 3.98 3.93 -6.63
C ASP A 21 4.50 2.61 -6.05
N THR A 22 3.99 2.23 -4.87
CA THR A 22 4.31 0.94 -4.26
C THR A 22 3.81 -0.21 -5.13
N PHE A 23 2.58 -0.17 -5.62
CA PHE A 23 2.08 -1.23 -6.51
C PHE A 23 2.91 -1.36 -7.78
N ASN A 24 3.28 -0.24 -8.41
CA ASN A 24 4.16 -0.23 -9.59
C ASN A 24 5.55 -0.79 -9.28
N LYS A 25 6.16 -0.43 -8.14
CA LYS A 25 7.46 -0.94 -7.69
C LYS A 25 7.48 -2.47 -7.57
N TYR A 26 6.37 -3.06 -7.13
CA TYR A 26 6.22 -4.51 -7.00
C TYR A 26 5.59 -5.19 -8.23
N ASN A 27 5.33 -4.45 -9.32
CA ASN A 27 4.64 -4.94 -10.52
C ASN A 27 3.27 -5.57 -10.24
N ILE A 28 2.53 -4.99 -9.28
CA ILE A 28 1.20 -5.45 -8.90
C ILE A 28 0.16 -4.67 -9.73
N PRO A 29 -0.71 -5.35 -10.49
CA PRO A 29 -1.76 -4.69 -11.22
C PRO A 29 -2.81 -4.09 -10.28
N ILE A 30 -3.31 -2.91 -10.62
CA ILE A 30 -4.46 -2.31 -9.95
C ILE A 30 -5.72 -3.02 -10.46
N SER A 31 -6.33 -3.82 -9.59
CA SER A 31 -7.48 -4.68 -9.90
C SER A 31 -8.46 -4.70 -8.72
N ASP A 32 -9.66 -5.18 -8.98
CA ASP A 32 -10.67 -5.45 -7.96
C ASP A 32 -10.35 -6.73 -7.13
N GLU A 33 -9.29 -7.46 -7.49
CA GLU A 33 -8.76 -8.60 -6.73
C GLU A 33 -8.01 -8.18 -5.46
N THR A 34 -8.05 -9.03 -4.44
CA THR A 34 -7.38 -8.80 -3.15
C THR A 34 -5.88 -9.03 -3.23
N LEU A 35 -5.10 -8.37 -2.36
CA LEU A 35 -3.65 -8.50 -2.38
C LEU A 35 -3.18 -9.94 -2.14
N GLU A 36 -3.89 -10.70 -1.30
CA GLU A 36 -3.60 -12.13 -1.06
C GLU A 36 -3.72 -13.00 -2.32
N THR A 37 -4.52 -12.60 -3.34
CA THR A 37 -4.58 -13.35 -4.61
C THR A 37 -3.49 -12.90 -5.57
N LEU A 38 -3.19 -11.59 -5.57
CA LEU A 38 -2.27 -10.97 -6.52
C LEU A 38 -0.81 -11.28 -6.22
N VAL A 39 -0.47 -11.56 -4.95
CA VAL A 39 0.89 -11.84 -4.51
C VAL A 39 0.97 -13.00 -3.52
N ASN A 40 2.12 -13.65 -3.45
CA ASN A 40 2.37 -14.72 -2.47
C ASN A 40 2.47 -14.16 -1.04
N GLU A 41 2.15 -14.97 -0.03
CA GLU A 41 2.17 -14.60 1.40
C GLU A 41 3.48 -13.92 1.86
N SER A 42 4.63 -14.41 1.36
CA SER A 42 5.95 -13.85 1.66
C SER A 42 6.10 -12.40 1.15
N THR A 43 5.55 -12.12 -0.04
CA THR A 43 5.60 -10.79 -0.65
C THR A 43 4.53 -9.89 -0.05
N LEU A 44 3.35 -10.45 0.24
CA LEU A 44 2.21 -9.78 0.86
C LEU A 44 2.60 -9.06 2.15
N SER A 45 3.31 -9.75 3.04
CA SER A 45 3.79 -9.17 4.30
C SER A 45 4.71 -7.97 4.08
N VAL A 46 5.57 -8.01 3.06
CA VAL A 46 6.50 -6.92 2.71
C VAL A 46 5.74 -5.73 2.13
N ILE A 47 4.82 -5.99 1.20
CA ILE A 47 4.01 -4.96 0.53
C ILE A 47 3.11 -4.27 1.55
N LEU A 48 2.41 -5.01 2.42
CA LEU A 48 1.56 -4.44 3.46
C LEU A 48 2.35 -3.53 4.40
N LYS A 49 3.57 -3.90 4.75
CA LYS A 49 4.43 -3.06 5.59
C LYS A 49 4.81 -1.76 4.89
N GLU A 50 5.24 -1.82 3.63
CA GLU A 50 5.56 -0.62 2.83
C GLU A 50 4.33 0.27 2.60
N LEU A 51 3.19 -0.33 2.23
CA LEU A 51 1.93 0.39 2.03
C LEU A 51 1.49 1.13 3.30
N ASN A 52 1.50 0.44 4.44
CA ASN A 52 1.16 1.06 5.73
C ASN A 52 2.22 2.08 6.18
N ALA A 53 3.49 1.90 5.82
CA ALA A 53 4.52 2.90 6.05
C ALA A 53 4.26 4.16 5.22
N VAL A 54 3.91 4.04 3.94
CA VAL A 54 3.54 5.18 3.08
C VAL A 54 2.32 5.92 3.63
N VAL A 55 1.25 5.19 3.97
CA VAL A 55 0.03 5.77 4.56
C VAL A 55 0.31 6.44 5.91
N GLY A 56 1.15 5.81 6.75
CA GLY A 56 1.55 6.35 8.05
C GLY A 56 2.51 7.53 7.96
N SER A 57 3.41 7.54 6.97
CA SER A 57 4.36 8.61 6.70
C SER A 57 3.69 9.85 6.15
N SER A 58 2.54 9.74 5.46
CA SER A 58 1.74 10.91 5.09
C SER A 58 1.21 11.70 6.31
N SER A 59 1.17 11.08 7.49
CA SER A 59 0.89 11.75 8.78
C SER A 59 2.14 12.34 9.45
N ALA A 60 3.33 12.00 8.98
CA ALA A 60 4.61 12.51 9.46
C ALA A 60 5.22 13.43 8.40
N THR A 61 4.61 14.60 8.21
CA THR A 61 5.41 15.75 7.79
C THR A 61 6.56 15.87 8.79
N CYS A 62 7.79 15.70 8.29
CA CYS A 62 8.98 16.22 8.92
C CYS A 62 8.69 17.63 9.44
N ILE A 63 8.67 17.79 10.76
CA ILE A 63 8.93 19.10 11.35
C ILE A 63 10.44 19.28 11.23
N ASP A 64 10.89 19.67 10.04
CA ASP A 64 12.15 20.38 9.90
C ASP A 64 11.82 21.85 10.15
N GLY A 65 12.26 22.41 11.28
CA GLY A 65 12.13 23.83 11.58
C GLY A 65 11.95 24.16 13.06
N GLY A 66 13.07 24.38 13.75
CA GLY A 66 13.14 24.97 15.10
C GLY A 66 14.43 24.70 15.83
#